data_AF-A0A7S3HQV7-F1
#
_entry.id   AF-A0A7S3HQV7-F1
#
_cell.length_a   1.000
_cell.length_b   1.000
_cell.length_c   1.000
_cell.angle_alpha   90.00
_cell.angle_beta   90.00
_cell.angle_gamma   90.00
#
_symmetry.space_group_name_H-M   'P 1'
#
loop_
_entity.id
_entity.type
_entity.pdbx_description
1 polymer ?
#
loop_
_entity_poly.entity_id
_entity_poly.type
_entity_poly.pdbx_seq_one_letter_code
_entity_poly.pdbx_strand_id
1 'polypeptide(L)'
;RNGKGEIIHDKFGHKIFPSIVSYLNNGEIKVGYDALPHLSTHSDNTIYNAKRFIGRSLQEEDVRAYATEHPYHVVDSRVSNFGKVAFELSSTGHVPPLVTPEQVGTQVL
;
A
#
# COMPACT_ATOMS: atom_id res chain seq x y z
N ARG A 1 35.74 16.67 7.67
CA ARG A 1 34.59 16.82 6.74
C ARG A 1 34.28 15.44 6.12
N ASN A 2 33.64 14.54 6.88
CA ASN A 2 33.19 13.24 6.35
C ASN A 2 31.67 13.17 6.48
N GLY A 3 30.97 13.87 5.57
CA GLY A 3 29.51 13.90 5.46
C GLY A 3 28.98 12.90 4.44
N LYS A 4 29.54 11.68 4.41
CA LYS A 4 28.99 10.61 3.56
C LYS A 4 27.93 9.88 4.37
N GLY A 5 26.68 9.95 3.93
CA GLY A 5 25.61 9.10 4.45
C GLY A 5 25.94 7.63 4.17
N GLU A 6 25.84 6.79 5.19
CA GLU A 6 26.02 5.35 5.08
C GLU A 6 24.64 4.69 4.93
N ILE A 7 24.55 3.74 4.01
CA ILE A 7 23.32 2.95 3.81
C ILE A 7 23.34 1.79 4.80
N ILE A 8 22.32 1.74 5.66
CA ILE A 8 22.11 0.63 6.60
C ILE A 8 21.38 -0.48 5.85
N HIS A 9 21.93 -1.69 5.90
CA HIS A 9 21.33 -2.87 5.31
C HIS A 9 20.40 -3.56 6.31
N ASP A 10 19.40 -4.28 5.82
CA ASP A 10 18.62 -5.19 6.66
C ASP A 10 19.41 -6.47 7.03
N LYS A 11 18.77 -7.34 7.82
CA LYS A 11 19.32 -8.64 8.21
C LYS A 11 19.63 -9.60 7.03
N PHE A 12 19.10 -9.30 5.85
CA PHE A 12 19.28 -10.07 4.62
C PHE A 12 20.22 -9.37 3.62
N GLY A 13 20.78 -8.21 3.97
CA GLY A 13 21.69 -7.45 3.11
C GLY A 13 20.99 -6.53 2.09
N HIS A 14 19.68 -6.32 2.21
CA HIS A 14 18.95 -5.40 1.33
C HIS A 14 19.25 -3.95 1.69
N LYS A 15 19.49 -3.12 0.66
CA LYS A 15 19.72 -1.67 0.76
C LYS A 15 18.44 -0.85 0.66
N ILE A 16 17.37 -1.45 0.14
CA ILE A 16 16.08 -0.82 -0.13
C ILE A 16 14.98 -1.77 0.33
N PHE A 17 13.85 -1.20 0.75
CA PHE A 17 12.65 -1.96 1.05
C PHE A 17 11.55 -1.61 0.05
N PRO A 18 10.87 -2.61 -0.53
CA PRO A 18 9.73 -2.34 -1.38
C PRO A 18 8.58 -1.79 -0.52
N SER A 19 7.98 -0.69 -0.97
CA SER A 19 6.79 -0.10 -0.32
C SER A 19 5.53 -0.84 -0.77
N ILE A 20 5.36 -2.04 -0.22
CA ILE A 20 4.29 -2.98 -0.55
C ILE A 20 3.76 -3.63 0.72
N VAL A 21 2.44 -3.82 0.78
CA VAL A 21 1.73 -4.43 1.90
C VAL A 21 0.70 -5.40 1.34
N SER A 22 0.66 -6.62 1.86
CA SER A 22 -0.36 -7.62 1.50
C SER A 22 -1.24 -7.94 2.70
N TYR A 23 -2.55 -7.80 2.54
CA TYR A 23 -3.55 -8.12 3.55
C TYR A 23 -4.12 -9.51 3.25
N LEU A 24 -3.77 -10.49 4.09
CA LEU A 24 -4.17 -11.88 3.87
C LEU A 24 -5.55 -12.17 4.47
N ASN A 25 -6.22 -13.18 3.94
CA ASN A 25 -7.57 -13.59 4.35
C ASN A 25 -7.66 -14.04 5.82
N ASN A 26 -6.55 -14.49 6.40
CA ASN A 26 -6.44 -14.90 7.81
C ASN A 26 -6.24 -13.70 8.77
N GLY A 27 -6.25 -12.46 8.28
CA GLY A 27 -5.98 -11.25 9.07
C GLY A 27 -4.48 -10.93 9.23
N GLU A 28 -3.60 -11.72 8.63
CA GLU A 28 -2.16 -11.44 8.66
C GLU A 28 -1.79 -10.34 7.66
N ILE A 29 -0.88 -9.45 8.07
CA ILE A 29 -0.34 -8.39 7.23
C ILE A 29 1.12 -8.72 6.91
N LYS A 30 1.44 -8.84 5.62
CA LYS A 30 2.81 -8.98 5.12
C LYS A 30 3.29 -7.65 4.58
N VAL A 31 4.56 -7.35 4.77
CA VAL A 31 5.16 -6.06 4.35
C VAL A 31 6.48 -6.31 3.64
N GLY A 32 6.78 -5.47 2.66
CA GLY A 32 8.08 -5.45 2.02
C GLY A 32 8.35 -6.73 1.23
N TYR A 33 9.52 -7.33 1.44
CA TYR A 33 9.91 -8.55 0.72
C TYR A 33 8.96 -9.73 0.99
N ASP A 34 8.36 -9.80 2.18
CA ASP A 34 7.40 -10.86 2.53
C ASP A 34 6.06 -10.70 1.80
N ALA A 35 5.73 -9.49 1.34
CA ALA A 35 4.52 -9.23 0.56
C ALA A 35 4.70 -9.47 -0.95
N LEU A 36 5.94 -9.49 -1.47
CA LEU A 36 6.22 -9.67 -2.91
C LEU A 36 5.62 -10.96 -3.50
N PRO A 37 5.70 -12.14 -2.84
CA PRO A 37 5.11 -13.37 -3.38
C PRO A 37 3.59 -13.30 -3.54
N HIS A 38 2.93 -12.37 -2.83
CA HIS A 38 1.48 -12.21 -2.85
C HIS A 38 0.99 -11.34 -4.01
N LEU A 39 1.88 -10.65 -4.74
CA LEU A 39 1.50 -9.87 -5.94
C LEU A 39 0.81 -10.69 -7.03
N SER A 40 1.15 -11.97 -7.16
CA SER A 40 0.57 -12.85 -8.18
C SER A 40 -0.63 -13.66 -7.68
N THR A 41 -0.73 -13.88 -6.36
CA THR A 41 -1.71 -14.79 -5.76
C THR A 41 -2.84 -14.07 -5.03
N HIS A 42 -2.59 -12.86 -4.51
CA HIS A 42 -3.52 -12.04 -3.73
C HIS A 42 -3.40 -10.57 -4.17
N SER A 43 -3.43 -10.34 -5.48
CA SER A 43 -3.12 -9.06 -6.12
C SER A 43 -4.12 -7.95 -5.75
N ASP A 44 -5.38 -8.33 -5.54
CA ASP A 44 -6.49 -7.49 -5.10
C ASP A 44 -6.29 -6.90 -3.70
N ASN A 45 -5.63 -7.64 -2.81
CA ASN A 45 -5.34 -7.24 -1.42
C ASN A 45 -3.86 -6.88 -1.20
N THR A 46 -3.07 -6.78 -2.26
CA THR A 46 -1.65 -6.43 -2.20
C THR A 46 -1.43 -5.02 -2.74
N ILE A 47 -1.26 -4.08 -1.83
CA ILE A 47 -1.19 -2.65 -2.13
C ILE A 47 0.26 -2.22 -2.24
N TYR A 48 0.59 -1.59 -3.37
CA TYR A 48 1.88 -0.95 -3.65
C TYR A 48 1.63 0.44 -4.24
N ASN A 49 2.67 1.26 -4.34
CA ASN A 49 2.55 2.64 -4.83
C ASN A 49 1.51 3.51 -4.11
N ALA A 50 1.12 3.15 -2.88
CA ALA A 50 0.09 3.86 -2.11
C ALA A 50 0.35 5.38 -1.99
N LYS A 51 1.62 5.79 -1.94
CA LYS A 51 2.03 7.21 -1.90
C LYS A 51 1.49 8.06 -3.07
N ARG A 52 1.15 7.44 -4.20
CA ARG A 52 0.53 8.13 -5.37
C ARG A 52 -0.88 8.63 -5.08
N PHE A 53 -1.55 8.06 -4.08
CA PHE A 53 -2.94 8.33 -3.75
C PHE A 53 -3.11 9.27 -2.54
N ILE A 54 -2.04 9.51 -1.76
CA ILE A 54 -2.08 10.40 -0.59
C ILE A 54 -2.51 11.81 -1.00
N GLY A 55 -3.59 12.31 -0.39
CA GLY A 55 -4.15 13.64 -0.67
C GLY A 55 -4.81 13.83 -2.03
N ARG A 56 -4.92 12.78 -2.86
CA ARG A 56 -5.52 12.81 -4.20
C ARG A 56 -6.97 12.32 -4.18
N SER A 57 -7.77 12.74 -5.17
CA SER A 57 -9.19 12.38 -5.37
C SER A 57 -9.38 11.42 -6.55
N LEU A 58 -10.34 10.49 -6.48
CA LEU A 58 -10.75 9.69 -7.64
C LEU A 58 -11.48 10.51 -8.72
N GLN A 59 -11.89 11.74 -8.41
CA GLN A 59 -12.44 12.66 -9.41
C GLN A 59 -11.38 13.18 -10.39
N GLU A 60 -10.10 13.10 -10.03
CA GLU A 60 -9.00 13.50 -10.89
C GLU A 60 -8.73 12.40 -11.94
N GLU A 61 -8.66 12.78 -13.21
CA GLU A 61 -8.59 11.84 -14.33
C GLU A 61 -7.33 10.96 -14.30
N ASP A 62 -6.18 11.55 -13.94
CA ASP A 62 -4.91 10.85 -13.81
C ASP A 62 -4.94 9.82 -12.67
N VAL A 63 -5.56 10.15 -11.54
CA VAL A 63 -5.73 9.25 -10.40
C VAL A 63 -6.65 8.08 -10.76
N ARG A 64 -7.76 8.36 -11.46
CA ARG A 64 -8.70 7.33 -11.91
C ARG A 64 -8.06 6.39 -12.93
N ALA A 65 -7.35 6.93 -13.92
CA ALA A 65 -6.61 6.12 -14.89
C ALA A 65 -5.57 5.24 -14.20
N TYR A 66 -4.79 5.82 -13.28
CA TYR A 66 -3.80 5.08 -12.51
C TYR A 66 -4.43 3.97 -11.65
N ALA A 67 -5.59 4.22 -11.03
CA ALA A 67 -6.31 3.20 -10.27
C ALA A 67 -6.72 2.01 -11.16
N THR A 68 -7.15 2.24 -12.40
CA THR A 68 -7.54 1.16 -13.33
C THR A 68 -6.39 0.32 -13.86
N GLU A 69 -5.15 0.80 -13.77
CA GLU A 69 -3.95 0.06 -14.16
C GLU A 69 -3.52 -0.99 -13.11
N HIS A 70 -4.15 -0.98 -11.93
CA HIS A 70 -3.75 -1.78 -10.78
C HIS A 70 -4.85 -2.79 -10.39
N PRO A 71 -4.47 -3.95 -9.83
CA PRO A 71 -5.42 -5.03 -9.50
C PRO A 71 -6.23 -4.76 -8.23
N TYR A 72 -5.74 -3.90 -7.33
CA TYR A 72 -6.45 -3.52 -6.11
C TYR A 72 -7.54 -2.49 -6.39
N HIS A 73 -8.61 -2.50 -5.59
CA HIS A 73 -9.75 -1.62 -5.79
C HIS A 73 -9.58 -0.30 -5.03
N VAL A 74 -9.59 0.82 -5.74
CA VAL A 74 -9.52 2.17 -5.15
C VAL A 74 -10.92 2.78 -5.14
N VAL A 75 -11.35 3.26 -3.98
CA VAL A 75 -12.68 3.84 -3.76
C VAL A 75 -12.58 5.24 -3.16
N ASP A 76 -13.63 6.05 -3.31
CA ASP A 76 -13.73 7.32 -2.60
C ASP A 76 -13.76 7.06 -1.09
N SER A 77 -12.87 7.71 -0.36
CA SER A 77 -12.79 7.53 1.09
C SER A 77 -13.99 8.18 1.76
N ARG A 78 -14.79 7.37 2.43
CA ARG A 78 -15.86 7.82 3.35
C ARG A 78 -15.39 7.90 4.80
N VAL A 79 -14.12 7.56 5.07
CA VAL A 79 -13.59 7.27 6.41
C VAL A 79 -12.65 8.37 6.91
N SER A 80 -12.20 9.27 6.04
CA SER A 80 -11.25 10.34 6.39
C SER A 80 -11.73 11.69 5.88
N ASN A 81 -11.57 12.73 6.72
CA ASN A 81 -11.79 14.13 6.33
C ASN A 81 -10.64 14.69 5.47
N PHE A 82 -9.54 13.95 5.33
CA PHE A 82 -8.31 14.37 4.63
C PHE A 82 -7.96 13.49 3.43
N GLY A 83 -8.25 12.20 3.53
CA GLY A 83 -8.05 11.23 2.45
C GLY A 83 -9.29 11.22 1.57
N LYS A 84 -9.13 11.54 0.28
CA LYS A 84 -10.24 11.48 -0.69
C LYS A 84 -10.37 10.09 -1.31
N VAL A 85 -9.41 9.18 -1.08
CA VAL A 85 -9.44 7.80 -1.58
C VAL A 85 -9.00 6.79 -0.53
N ALA A 86 -9.46 5.54 -0.67
CA ALA A 86 -9.08 4.37 0.14
C ALA A 86 -8.97 3.13 -0.76
N PHE A 87 -8.28 2.10 -0.27
CA PHE A 87 -8.23 0.78 -0.89
C PHE A 87 -9.28 -0.12 -0.25
N GLU A 88 -10.14 -0.72 -1.05
CA GLU A 88 -11.11 -1.71 -0.61
C GLU A 88 -10.50 -3.11 -0.68
N LEU A 89 -10.38 -3.74 0.49
CA LEU A 89 -9.91 -5.10 0.65
C LEU A 89 -11.06 -6.07 0.38
N SER A 90 -10.80 -7.06 -0.46
CA SER A 90 -11.71 -8.19 -0.69
C SER A 90 -11.60 -9.26 0.40
N SER A 91 -10.56 -9.19 1.25
CA SER A 91 -10.34 -10.15 2.33
C SER A 91 -11.41 -10.03 3.43
N THR A 92 -12.12 -11.13 3.70
CA THR A 92 -13.23 -11.19 4.67
C THR A 92 -12.80 -11.08 6.15
N GLY A 93 -11.50 -11.10 6.43
CA GLY A 93 -10.94 -11.02 7.79
C GLY A 93 -10.74 -9.61 8.35
N HIS A 94 -10.84 -8.56 7.52
CA HIS A 94 -10.59 -7.16 7.95
C HIS A 94 -11.89 -6.35 7.98
N VAL A 95 -12.22 -5.78 9.16
CA VAL A 95 -13.37 -4.87 9.35
C VAL A 95 -12.89 -3.60 10.07
N PRO A 96 -13.02 -2.39 9.48
CA PRO A 96 -13.56 -2.12 8.15
C PRO A 96 -12.62 -2.61 7.03
N PRO A 97 -13.15 -3.01 5.87
CA PRO A 97 -12.35 -3.50 4.73
C PRO A 97 -11.65 -2.35 3.97
N LEU A 98 -11.57 -1.15 4.55
CA LEU A 98 -11.04 0.04 3.90
C LEU A 98 -9.73 0.42 4.56
N VAL A 99 -8.69 0.57 3.75
CA VAL A 99 -7.37 1.04 4.21
C VAL A 99 -6.97 2.27 3.43
N THR A 100 -6.61 3.35 4.14
CA THR A 100 -6.17 4.58 3.49
C THR A 100 -4.71 4.49 3.03
N PRO A 101 -4.30 5.29 2.03
CA PRO A 101 -2.90 5.37 1.61
C PRO A 101 -1.91 5.66 2.75
N GLU A 102 -2.30 6.46 3.73
CA GLU A 102 -1.49 6.77 4.91
C GLU A 102 -1.33 5.54 5.82
N GLN A 103 -2.41 4.78 6.04
CA GLN A 103 -2.36 3.54 6.82
C GLN A 103 -1.46 2.49 6.16
N VAL A 104 -1.52 2.35 4.83
CA VAL A 104 -0.56 1.50 4.09
C VAL A 104 0.87 2.00 4.30
N GLY A 105 1.08 3.31 4.24
CA GLY A 105 2.36 3.94 4.55
C GLY A 105 2.89 3.59 5.94
N THR A 106 2.03 3.61 6.97
CA THR A 106 2.39 3.25 8.35
C THR A 106 2.91 1.82 8.48
N GLN A 107 2.43 0.87 7.68
CA GLN A 107 2.91 -0.51 7.74
C GLN A 107 4.37 -0.65 7.25
N VAL A 108 4.82 0.26 6.38
CA VAL A 108 6.14 0.21 5.73
C VAL A 108 7.18 1.06 6.49
N LEU A 109 6.75 1.96 7.37
CA LEU A 109 7.60 2.92 8.08
C LEU A 109 8.29 2.33 9.33
#